data_AF-A0A4Y9SRY5-F1
#
_entry.id   AF-A0A4Y9SRY5-F1
#
_cell.length_a   1.000
_cell.length_b   1.000
_cell.length_c   1.000
_cell.angle_alpha   90.00
_cell.angle_beta   90.00
_cell.angle_gamma   90.00
#
_symmetry.space_group_name_H-M   'P 1'
#
loop_
_entity.id
_entity.type
_entity.pdbx_description
1 polymer ?
#
loop_
_entity_poly.entity_id
_entity_poly.type
_entity_poly.pdbx_seq_one_letter_code
_entity_poly.pdbx_strand_id
1 'polypeptide(L)'
;MKFPRNEQEEAEGQVMKIYKESSPALETLFEWAYINHLAWSLVVIFLGLIFWLCLALVNAENQRNALMTKQCMDPIFKTELDKKCLRTVKSREHWWEHLSYALGHVSPEK
;
A
#
# COMPACT_ATOMS: atom_id res chain seq x y z
N MET A 1 -2.57 68.26 -12.86
CA MET A 1 -1.17 68.46 -12.40
C MET A 1 -0.27 67.76 -13.39
N LYS A 2 0.69 68.47 -14.00
CA LYS A 2 1.79 67.84 -14.76
C LYS A 2 2.91 67.62 -13.75
N PHE A 3 3.14 66.37 -13.38
CA PHE A 3 4.32 66.02 -12.59
C PHE A 3 5.57 66.30 -13.44
N PRO A 4 6.64 66.89 -12.88
CA PRO A 4 7.92 66.94 -13.56
C PRO A 4 8.37 65.52 -13.87
N ARG A 5 8.94 65.31 -15.07
CA ARG A 5 9.30 64.00 -15.63
C ARG A 5 10.04 63.08 -14.65
N ASN A 6 10.89 63.67 -13.81
CA ASN A 6 11.71 62.98 -12.83
C ASN A 6 10.89 62.33 -11.69
N GLU A 7 9.83 63.00 -11.22
CA GLU A 7 8.95 62.45 -10.16
C GLU A 7 8.12 61.26 -10.68
N GLN A 8 7.77 61.28 -11.97
CA GLN A 8 7.06 60.18 -12.61
C GLN A 8 7.98 58.94 -12.75
N GLU A 9 9.24 59.15 -13.12
CA GLU A 9 10.23 58.07 -13.22
C GLU A 9 10.51 57.42 -11.85
N GLU A 10 10.55 58.21 -10.77
CA GLU A 10 10.70 57.69 -9.40
C GLU A 10 9.48 56.87 -8.95
N ALA A 11 8.27 57.33 -9.26
CA ALA A 11 7.03 56.61 -8.95
C ALA A 11 6.93 55.29 -9.73
N GLU A 12 7.26 55.30 -11.02
CA GLU A 12 7.31 54.09 -11.86
C GLU A 12 8.37 53.09 -11.36
N GLY A 13 9.52 53.59 -10.92
CA GLY A 13 10.58 52.78 -10.30
C GLY A 13 10.14 52.09 -9.01
N GLN A 14 9.42 52.80 -8.13
CA GLN A 14 8.86 52.21 -6.91
C GLN A 14 7.81 51.14 -7.21
N VAL A 15 6.92 51.40 -8.17
CA VAL A 15 5.90 50.44 -8.60
C VAL A 15 6.55 49.18 -9.17
N MET A 16 7.58 49.32 -10.01
CA MET A 16 8.30 48.17 -10.56
C MET A 16 9.06 47.37 -9.50
N LYS A 17 9.57 48.03 -8.45
CA LYS A 17 10.18 47.33 -7.32
C LYS A 17 9.15 46.48 -6.58
N ILE A 18 7.95 47.00 -6.33
CA ILE A 18 6.85 46.25 -5.70
C ILE A 18 6.45 45.05 -6.57
N TYR A 19 6.31 45.23 -7.90
CA TYR A 19 6.01 44.12 -8.80
C TYR A 19 7.08 43.02 -8.79
N LYS A 20 8.36 43.42 -8.76
CA LYS A 20 9.49 42.49 -8.70
C LYS A 20 9.54 41.73 -7.36
N GLU A 21 9.25 42.39 -6.24
CA GLU A 21 9.20 41.74 -4.92
C GLU A 21 7.96 40.85 -4.77
N SER A 22 6.85 41.18 -5.44
CA SER A 22 5.62 40.37 -5.47
C SER A 22 5.68 39.20 -6.45
N SER A 23 6.72 39.12 -7.29
CA SER A 23 6.80 38.06 -8.28
C SER A 23 6.92 36.70 -7.57
N PRO A 24 6.14 35.70 -7.98
CA PRO A 24 6.18 34.38 -7.36
C PRO A 24 7.61 33.84 -7.39
N ALA A 25 8.12 33.39 -6.24
CA ALA A 25 9.39 32.67 -6.15
C ALA A 25 9.22 31.30 -6.83
N LEU A 26 9.33 31.29 -8.16
CA LEU A 26 9.16 30.09 -9.00
C LEU A 26 10.10 28.95 -8.56
N GLU A 27 11.26 29.30 -8.00
CA GLU A 27 12.23 28.35 -7.46
C GLU A 27 11.69 27.57 -6.26
N THR A 28 10.86 28.19 -5.40
CA THR A 28 10.30 27.54 -4.19
C THR A 28 8.85 27.08 -4.38
N LEU A 29 8.13 27.62 -5.35
CA LEU A 29 6.74 27.22 -5.65
C LEU A 29 6.63 25.78 -6.16
N PHE A 30 7.69 25.27 -6.80
CA PHE A 30 7.77 23.91 -7.33
C PHE A 30 8.46 22.92 -6.38
N GLU A 31 8.70 23.27 -5.12
CA GLU A 31 9.26 22.32 -4.14
C GLU A 31 8.31 21.12 -3.86
N TRP A 32 7.03 21.22 -4.23
CA TRP A 32 6.08 20.10 -4.21
C TRP A 32 6.25 19.11 -5.39
N ALA A 33 7.04 19.44 -6.42
CA ALA A 33 7.13 18.65 -7.65
C ALA A 33 8.20 17.54 -7.64
N TYR A 34 8.86 17.30 -6.50
CA TYR A 34 9.77 16.15 -6.33
C TYR A 34 9.11 14.97 -5.60
N ILE A 35 7.78 14.88 -5.57
CA ILE A 35 7.16 13.63 -5.14
C ILE A 35 7.32 12.61 -6.29
N ASN A 36 8.18 11.62 -6.10
CA ASN A 36 8.35 10.52 -7.06
C ASN A 36 7.10 9.63 -7.08
N HIS A 37 6.07 10.09 -7.78
CA HIS A 37 4.77 9.42 -7.89
C HIS A 37 4.90 7.98 -8.41
N LEU A 38 5.88 7.70 -9.27
CA LEU A 38 6.13 6.36 -9.77
C LEU A 38 6.62 5.44 -8.64
N ALA A 39 7.60 5.87 -7.84
CA ALA A 39 8.08 5.09 -6.70
C ALA A 39 6.95 4.82 -5.69
N TRP A 40 6.16 5.83 -5.35
CA TRP A 40 5.03 5.67 -4.42
C TRP A 40 3.91 4.77 -4.98
N SER A 41 3.63 4.86 -6.29
CA SER A 41 2.67 3.98 -6.95
C SER A 41 3.13 2.52 -6.90
N LEU A 42 4.43 2.27 -7.15
CA LEU A 42 5.01 0.93 -7.04
C LEU A 42 4.94 0.39 -5.60
N VAL A 43 5.19 1.22 -4.59
CA VAL A 43 5.03 0.83 -3.18
C VAL A 43 3.61 0.36 -2.91
N VAL A 44 2.59 1.11 -3.35
CA VAL A 44 1.18 0.73 -3.17
C VAL A 44 0.87 -0.60 -3.86
N ILE A 45 1.35 -0.79 -5.10
CA ILE A 45 1.15 -2.03 -5.85
C ILE A 45 1.80 -3.23 -5.12
N PHE A 46 3.05 -3.08 -4.67
CA PHE A 46 3.75 -4.16 -3.98
C PHE A 46 3.12 -4.48 -2.62
N LEU A 47 2.65 -3.48 -1.86
CA LEU A 47 1.92 -3.72 -0.63
C LEU A 47 0.60 -4.47 -0.89
N GLY A 48 -0.12 -4.12 -1.95
CA GLY A 48 -1.31 -4.86 -2.38
C GLY A 48 -1.00 -6.32 -2.74
N LEU A 49 0.10 -6.56 -3.47
CA LEU A 49 0.55 -7.89 -3.82
C LEU A 49 0.97 -8.71 -2.60
N ILE A 50 1.74 -8.12 -1.68
CA ILE A 50 2.15 -8.77 -0.43
C ILE A 50 0.91 -9.15 0.39
N PHE A 51 -0.04 -8.23 0.55
CA PHE A 51 -1.28 -8.49 1.26
C PHE A 51 -2.08 -9.64 0.63
N TRP A 52 -2.22 -9.62 -0.70
CA TRP A 52 -2.86 -10.71 -1.45
C TRP A 52 -2.18 -12.06 -1.22
N LEU A 53 -0.84 -12.09 -1.29
CA LEU A 53 -0.06 -13.30 -1.05
C LEU A 53 -0.21 -13.81 0.39
N CYS A 54 -0.24 -12.93 1.39
CA CYS A 54 -0.51 -13.30 2.78
C CYS A 54 -1.88 -13.97 2.93
N LEU A 55 -2.94 -13.43 2.30
CA LEU A 55 -4.27 -14.05 2.32
C LEU A 55 -4.29 -15.42 1.65
N ALA A 56 -3.65 -15.54 0.49
CA ALA A 56 -3.54 -16.82 -0.23
C ALA A 56 -2.80 -17.87 0.61
N LEU A 57 -1.71 -17.47 1.26
CA LEU A 57 -0.89 -18.33 2.11
C LEU A 57 -1.64 -18.77 3.37
N VAL A 58 -2.40 -17.87 4.01
CA VAL A 58 -3.29 -18.22 5.14
C VAL A 58 -4.33 -19.26 4.72
N ASN A 59 -4.96 -19.10 3.55
CA ASN A 59 -5.96 -20.05 3.07
C ASN A 59 -5.34 -21.43 2.78
N ALA A 60 -4.17 -21.46 2.14
CA ALA A 60 -3.44 -22.70 1.87
C ALA A 60 -3.04 -23.42 3.16
N GLU A 61 -2.50 -22.69 4.14
CA GLU A 61 -2.07 -23.27 5.41
C GLU A 61 -3.25 -23.74 6.26
N ASN A 62 -4.37 -23.03 6.22
CA ASN A 62 -5.60 -23.48 6.87
C ASN A 62 -6.10 -24.81 6.28
N GLN A 63 -6.04 -24.98 4.96
CA GLN A 63 -6.38 -26.26 4.32
C GLN A 63 -5.40 -27.36 4.69
N ARG A 64 -4.09 -27.08 4.63
CA ARG A 64 -3.05 -28.04 5.05
C ARG A 64 -3.27 -28.53 6.47
N ASN A 65 -3.47 -27.61 7.41
CA ASN A 65 -3.66 -27.94 8.82
C ASN A 65 -4.97 -28.74 9.05
N ALA A 66 -6.06 -28.41 8.34
CA ALA A 66 -7.30 -29.19 8.36
C ALA A 66 -7.10 -30.64 7.88
N LEU A 67 -6.26 -30.85 6.86
CA LEU A 67 -5.90 -32.18 6.37
C LEU A 67 -5.06 -32.96 7.40
N MET A 68 -4.05 -32.31 7.98
CA MET A 68 -3.18 -32.92 9.00
C MET A 68 -3.95 -33.34 10.26
N THR A 69 -4.91 -32.51 10.68
CA THR A 69 -5.75 -32.76 11.86
C THR A 69 -7.01 -33.58 11.56
N LYS A 70 -7.21 -34.02 10.31
CA LYS A 70 -8.35 -34.84 9.86
C LYS A 70 -9.73 -34.21 10.15
N GLN A 71 -9.81 -32.88 10.13
CA GLN A 71 -11.05 -32.15 10.44
C GLN A 71 -12.14 -32.26 9.38
N CYS A 72 -11.77 -32.57 8.13
CA CYS A 72 -12.70 -32.66 6.99
C CYS A 72 -12.83 -34.09 6.42
N MET A 73 -12.86 -35.10 7.28
CA MET A 73 -13.17 -36.48 6.88
C MET A 73 -14.66 -36.62 6.56
N ASP A 74 -14.99 -37.33 5.48
CA ASP A 74 -16.39 -37.55 5.11
C ASP A 74 -17.09 -38.45 6.16
N PRO A 75 -18.28 -38.07 6.66
CA PRO A 75 -19.00 -38.83 7.69
C PRO A 75 -19.52 -40.18 7.19
N ILE A 76 -19.78 -40.33 5.90
CA ILE A 76 -20.27 -41.56 5.26
C ILE A 76 -19.07 -42.39 4.80
N PHE A 77 -18.10 -41.76 4.14
CA PHE A 77 -16.93 -42.44 3.57
C PHE A 77 -15.66 -42.05 4.32
N LYS A 78 -15.32 -42.76 5.40
CA LYS A 78 -14.17 -42.43 6.28
C LYS A 78 -12.80 -42.41 5.58
N THR A 79 -12.70 -42.97 4.37
CA THR A 79 -11.50 -42.96 3.53
C THR A 79 -11.44 -41.78 2.56
N GLU A 80 -12.55 -41.06 2.39
CA GLU A 80 -12.67 -39.93 1.48
C GLU A 80 -12.68 -38.59 2.22
N LEU A 81 -12.38 -37.53 1.47
CA LEU A 81 -12.19 -36.18 2.00
C LEU A 81 -13.30 -35.26 1.53
N ASP A 82 -13.97 -34.59 2.48
CA ASP A 82 -15.02 -33.65 2.14
C ASP A 82 -14.43 -32.34 1.61
N LYS A 83 -14.46 -32.20 0.28
CA LYS A 83 -14.01 -30.99 -0.42
C LYS A 83 -14.85 -29.76 -0.07
N LYS A 84 -16.11 -29.95 0.35
CA LYS A 84 -16.98 -28.84 0.75
C LYS A 84 -16.52 -28.30 2.10
N CYS A 85 -16.28 -29.17 3.08
CA CYS A 85 -15.65 -28.80 4.34
C CYS A 85 -14.31 -28.07 4.12
N LEU A 86 -13.44 -28.60 3.25
CA LEU A 86 -12.10 -28.01 3.03
C LEU A 86 -12.11 -26.57 2.49
N ARG A 87 -13.21 -26.13 1.88
CA ARG A 87 -13.36 -24.73 1.41
C ARG A 87 -13.77 -23.76 2.51
N THR A 88 -14.38 -24.24 3.58
CA THR A 88 -15.00 -23.39 4.62
C THR A 88 -14.44 -23.64 6.01
N VAL A 89 -13.63 -24.69 6.19
CA VAL A 89 -13.05 -25.08 7.46
C VAL A 89 -12.22 -23.95 8.04
N LYS A 90 -12.28 -23.77 9.35
CA LYS A 90 -11.36 -22.93 10.13
C LYS A 90 -10.62 -23.86 11.07
N SER A 91 -9.38 -24.16 10.76
CA SER A 91 -8.60 -25.17 11.49
C SER A 91 -7.89 -24.60 12.72
N ARG A 92 -7.75 -23.27 12.82
CA ARG A 92 -7.28 -22.53 14.01
C ARG A 92 -8.22 -21.37 14.31
N GLU A 93 -8.13 -20.80 15.51
CA GLU A 93 -8.97 -19.68 15.92
C GLU A 93 -8.66 -18.40 15.13
N HIS A 94 -7.40 -18.21 14.77
CA HIS A 94 -6.91 -16.93 14.27
C HIS A 94 -6.08 -17.05 12.99
N TRP A 95 -6.30 -16.11 12.07
CA TRP A 95 -5.66 -16.11 10.74
C TRP A 95 -4.14 -15.89 10.81
N TRP A 96 -3.65 -15.13 11.80
CA TRP A 96 -2.23 -14.84 11.93
C TRP A 96 -1.43 -16.06 12.38
N GLU A 97 -2.05 -17.04 13.04
CA GLU A 97 -1.38 -18.30 13.38
C GLU A 97 -1.05 -19.11 12.12
N HIS A 98 -1.94 -19.11 11.13
CA HIS A 98 -1.67 -19.71 9.84
C HIS A 98 -0.52 -19.00 9.13
N LEU A 99 -0.53 -17.66 9.15
CA LEU A 99 0.51 -16.86 8.52
C LEU A 99 1.88 -17.07 9.19
N SER A 100 1.95 -17.00 10.52
CA SER A 100 3.20 -17.17 11.26
C SER A 100 3.76 -18.58 11.12
N TYR A 101 2.90 -19.59 11.17
CA TYR A 101 3.33 -20.98 11.00
C TYR A 101 3.90 -21.22 9.60
N ALA A 102 3.20 -20.80 8.56
CA ALA A 102 3.65 -20.98 7.18
C ALA A 102 4.92 -20.19 6.84
N LEU A 103 5.13 -19.01 7.45
CA LEU A 103 6.39 -18.27 7.31
C LEU A 103 7.55 -18.95 8.07
N GLY A 104 7.27 -19.62 9.19
CA GLY A 104 8.29 -20.33 9.98
C GLY A 104 8.61 -21.74 9.46
N HIS A 105 7.66 -22.42 8.80
CA HIS A 105 7.74 -23.84 8.43
C HIS A 105 7.66 -24.02 6.92
N VAL A 106 8.70 -23.54 6.24
CA VAL A 106 8.80 -23.53 4.76
C VAL A 106 9.14 -24.92 4.19
N SER A 107 9.59 -25.85 5.03
CA SER A 107 9.84 -27.25 4.68
C SER A 107 8.79 -28.14 5.33
N PRO A 108 8.36 -29.25 4.69
CA PRO A 108 7.62 -30.30 5.38
C PRO A 108 8.46 -30.84 6.55
N GLU A 109 7.79 -31.15 7.67
CA GLU A 109 8.40 -31.94 8.74
C GLU A 109 8.65 -33.35 8.22
N LYS A 110 9.80 -33.93 8.58
CA LYS A 110 10.24 -35.25 8.12
C LYS A 110 9.46 -36.38 8.77
#